data_AF-A0AAU9VP51-F1
#
_entry.id   AF-A0AAU9VP51-F1
#
_cell.length_a   1.000
_cell.length_b   1.000
_cell.length_c   1.000
_cell.angle_alpha   90.00
_cell.angle_beta   90.00
_cell.angle_gamma   90.00
#
_symmetry.space_group_name_H-M   'P 1'
#
loop_
_entity.id
_entity.type
_entity.pdbx_description
1 polymer ?
#
loop_
_entity_poly.entity_id
_entity_poly.type
_entity_poly.pdbx_seq_one_letter_code
_entity_poly.pdbx_strand_id
1 'polypeptide(L)'
;EDLHDPAPQDNATEPLLTQTLVDIPTDNNISRCEVSSHASDAQGEDDMNVENIPADVLVSGMETFCDENGNLFNYVQKKLDAAESHTRKTWRSVGRELKVNPDTLNLIEADTRSPTACLLEALKTSPKEPTMRKFVQALKNCARNDIAKYICSRPWASTEH
;
A
#
# COMPACT_ATOMS: atom_id res chain seq x y z
N GLU A 1 -7.91 -5.97 -69.53
CA GLU A 1 -6.68 -6.01 -68.71
C GLU A 1 -5.56 -5.39 -69.52
N ASP A 2 -4.62 -4.77 -68.82
CA ASP A 2 -3.44 -4.02 -69.30
C ASP A 2 -3.67 -2.68 -70.00
N LEU A 3 -3.59 -1.61 -69.21
CA LEU A 3 -3.04 -0.32 -69.64
C LEU A 3 -2.07 0.17 -68.55
N HIS A 4 -0.78 0.02 -68.83
CA HIS A 4 0.34 0.50 -68.01
C HIS A 4 0.71 1.91 -68.51
N ASP A 5 0.49 2.93 -67.70
CA ASP A 5 1.05 4.28 -67.87
C ASP A 5 2.19 4.48 -66.85
N PRO A 6 3.37 4.95 -67.26
CA PRO A 6 4.39 5.45 -66.34
C PRO A 6 4.40 6.99 -66.31
N ALA A 7 4.41 7.57 -65.11
CA ALA A 7 4.77 8.98 -64.90
C ALA A 7 5.80 9.10 -63.76
N PRO A 8 6.72 10.09 -63.84
CA PRO A 8 7.95 10.13 -63.04
C PRO A 8 7.85 11.03 -61.78
N GLN A 9 8.89 10.88 -60.96
CA GLN A 9 9.14 11.44 -59.62
C GLN A 9 9.12 12.97 -59.55
N ASP A 10 8.70 13.51 -58.39
CA ASP A 10 9.45 14.60 -57.74
C ASP A 10 9.11 14.76 -56.25
N ASN A 11 10.07 15.34 -55.52
CA ASN A 11 10.09 15.73 -54.10
C ASN A 11 10.53 14.69 -53.06
N ALA A 12 11.82 14.72 -52.68
CA ALA A 12 12.27 15.45 -51.49
C ALA A 12 13.71 15.05 -51.09
N THR A 13 14.64 15.99 -51.28
CA THR A 13 15.67 16.44 -50.33
C THR A 13 16.45 15.39 -49.50
N GLU A 14 17.70 15.15 -49.94
CA GLU A 14 18.91 14.74 -49.18
C GLU A 14 19.14 15.56 -47.87
N PRO A 15 20.03 15.17 -46.90
CA PRO A 15 21.23 14.36 -47.09
C PRO A 15 21.61 13.32 -46.01
N LEU A 16 22.59 12.55 -46.45
CA LEU A 16 23.45 11.54 -45.86
C LEU A 16 24.40 12.03 -44.74
N LEU A 17 25.03 11.05 -44.06
CA LEU A 17 26.27 11.07 -43.22
C LEU A 17 26.04 11.18 -41.69
N THR A 18 26.66 10.39 -40.81
CA THR A 18 27.89 9.59 -40.87
C THR A 18 27.92 8.60 -39.70
N GLN A 19 28.29 7.34 -39.95
CA GLN A 19 28.76 6.39 -38.92
C GLN A 19 30.29 6.45 -38.86
N THR A 20 30.85 6.48 -37.65
CA THR A 20 32.23 6.12 -37.20
C THR A 20 32.47 6.87 -35.88
N LEU A 21 33.25 6.47 -34.88
CA LEU A 21 33.99 5.29 -34.49
C LEU A 21 34.33 5.54 -33.00
N VAL A 22 34.43 4.46 -32.24
CA VAL A 22 35.06 4.28 -30.91
C VAL A 22 36.14 5.29 -30.53
N ASP A 23 36.12 5.76 -29.27
CA ASP A 23 37.33 6.04 -28.49
C ASP A 23 37.07 5.84 -26.98
N ILE A 24 37.83 4.94 -26.36
CA ILE A 24 38.04 4.81 -24.91
C ILE A 24 39.38 5.50 -24.60
N PRO A 25 39.51 6.20 -23.47
CA PRO A 25 40.67 5.90 -22.63
C PRO A 25 40.35 5.78 -21.13
N THR A 26 41.05 4.80 -20.55
CA THR A 26 41.25 4.36 -19.16
C THR A 26 41.88 5.44 -18.25
N ASP A 27 41.44 5.57 -16.99
CA ASP A 27 42.33 5.37 -15.82
C ASP A 27 41.65 5.50 -14.44
N ASN A 28 41.83 4.43 -13.67
CA ASN A 28 41.98 4.30 -12.21
C ASN A 28 41.61 5.47 -11.28
N ASN A 29 40.63 5.22 -10.40
CA ASN A 29 40.86 5.38 -8.96
C ASN A 29 39.95 4.44 -8.14
N ILE A 30 40.54 3.35 -7.64
CA ILE A 30 40.00 2.58 -6.51
C ILE A 30 40.29 3.39 -5.25
N SER A 31 39.28 4.02 -4.65
CA SER A 31 39.36 4.49 -3.27
C SER A 31 38.51 3.60 -2.37
N ARG A 32 39.23 2.75 -1.63
CA ARG A 32 38.75 1.94 -0.51
C ARG A 32 38.85 2.77 0.78
N CYS A 33 38.03 2.39 1.77
CA CYS A 33 38.07 2.76 3.19
C CYS A 33 37.42 4.12 3.53
N GLU A 34 36.69 4.29 4.63
CA GLU A 34 36.10 3.42 5.66
C GLU A 34 35.21 4.32 6.53
N VAL A 35 34.24 3.71 7.21
CA VAL A 35 33.74 4.09 8.54
C VAL A 35 32.98 5.43 8.71
N SER A 36 31.69 5.22 9.01
CA SER A 36 30.92 5.81 10.12
C SER A 36 30.83 7.33 10.23
N SER A 37 29.59 7.81 10.19
CA SER A 37 29.08 8.53 11.36
C SER A 37 27.59 8.26 11.53
N HIS A 38 27.29 7.64 12.67
CA HIS A 38 26.00 7.70 13.35
C HIS A 38 25.31 9.05 13.13
N ALA A 39 24.08 8.99 12.64
CA ALA A 39 23.01 9.88 13.11
C ALA A 39 21.83 8.96 13.42
N SER A 40 21.93 8.27 14.55
CA SER A 40 21.15 8.59 15.75
C SER A 40 19.93 7.71 15.77
N ASP A 41 20.00 6.70 16.63
CA ASP A 41 18.86 6.02 17.22
C ASP A 41 17.84 7.07 17.65
N ALA A 42 16.84 7.27 16.81
CA ALA A 42 15.52 7.64 17.25
C ALA A 42 14.67 6.38 17.08
N GLN A 43 14.91 5.39 17.96
CA GLN A 43 13.79 4.64 18.52
C GLN A 43 12.88 5.65 19.21
N GLY A 44 12.09 6.37 18.41
CA GLY A 44 10.76 6.71 18.85
C GLY A 44 10.05 5.38 18.94
N GLU A 45 10.14 4.73 20.09
CA GLU A 45 9.09 3.83 20.55
C GLU A 45 7.82 4.68 20.64
N ASP A 46 7.23 4.96 19.47
CA ASP A 46 5.86 5.44 19.42
C ASP A 46 5.03 4.19 19.67
N ASP A 47 4.87 3.94 20.97
CA ASP A 47 4.54 2.68 21.59
C ASP A 47 3.08 2.35 21.25
N MET A 48 2.88 1.85 20.04
CA MET A 48 1.62 1.25 19.60
C MET A 48 1.43 -0.02 20.44
N ASN A 49 0.87 0.16 21.63
CA ASN A 49 0.64 -0.91 22.59
C ASN A 49 -0.55 -1.76 22.12
N VAL A 50 -0.26 -2.68 21.19
CA VAL A 50 -1.24 -3.64 20.64
C VAL A 50 -1.79 -4.55 21.75
N GLU A 51 -1.05 -4.73 22.84
CA GLU A 51 -1.47 -5.56 23.98
C GLU A 51 -2.62 -4.93 24.78
N ASN A 52 -2.83 -3.61 24.68
CA ASN A 52 -3.99 -2.95 25.30
C ASN A 52 -5.32 -3.34 24.65
N ILE A 53 -5.31 -3.77 23.38
CA ILE A 53 -6.51 -4.23 22.69
C ILE A 53 -6.86 -5.62 23.24
N PRO A 54 -8.08 -5.91 23.72
CA PRO A 54 -8.44 -7.25 24.16
C PRO A 54 -8.22 -8.28 23.06
N ALA A 55 -7.72 -9.46 23.43
CA ALA A 55 -7.34 -10.50 22.47
C ALA A 55 -8.55 -11.12 21.74
N ASP A 56 -9.73 -11.03 22.35
CA ASP A 56 -11.01 -11.57 21.90
C ASP A 56 -11.83 -10.60 21.05
N VAL A 57 -11.46 -9.31 21.00
CA VAL A 57 -12.15 -8.35 20.14
C VAL A 57 -11.88 -8.67 18.67
N LEU A 58 -12.93 -9.01 17.95
CA LEU A 58 -12.89 -9.29 16.52
C LEU A 58 -12.84 -8.00 15.69
N VAL A 59 -12.37 -8.09 14.44
CA VAL A 59 -12.27 -6.94 13.54
C VAL A 59 -13.66 -6.34 13.23
N SER A 60 -14.72 -7.15 13.24
CA SER A 60 -16.12 -6.69 13.12
C SER A 60 -16.54 -5.72 14.21
N GLY A 61 -15.96 -5.85 15.42
CA GLY A 61 -16.18 -4.90 16.52
C GLY A 61 -15.75 -3.48 16.16
N MET A 62 -14.93 -3.27 15.12
CA MET A 62 -14.54 -1.94 14.65
C MET A 62 -15.72 -1.01 14.38
N GLU A 63 -16.86 -1.56 13.94
CA GLU A 63 -18.08 -0.79 13.66
C GLU A 63 -18.82 -0.36 14.93
N THR A 64 -18.55 -0.95 16.08
CA THR A 64 -19.24 -0.64 17.34
C THR A 64 -18.48 0.39 18.19
N PHE A 65 -17.20 0.65 17.87
CA PHE A 65 -16.40 1.65 18.58
C PHE A 65 -16.68 3.07 18.08
N CYS A 66 -17.44 3.83 18.87
CA CYS A 66 -17.69 5.25 18.64
C CYS A 66 -17.00 6.10 19.71
N ASP A 67 -16.42 7.22 19.30
CA ASP A 67 -15.96 8.28 20.20
C ASP A 67 -16.55 9.63 19.77
N GLU A 68 -16.10 10.72 20.41
CA GLU A 68 -16.44 12.10 20.06
C GLU A 68 -16.05 12.49 18.61
N ASN A 69 -15.12 11.76 17.99
CA ASN A 69 -14.71 11.95 16.60
C ASN A 69 -15.50 11.05 15.62
N GLY A 70 -16.43 10.24 16.13
CA GLY A 70 -17.30 9.35 15.38
C GLY A 70 -16.88 7.88 15.44
N ASN A 71 -17.36 7.11 14.46
CA ASN A 71 -17.13 5.68 14.40
C ASN A 71 -15.69 5.38 13.94
N LEU A 72 -14.99 4.49 14.64
CA LEU A 72 -13.65 4.01 14.30
C LEU A 72 -13.60 3.48 12.86
N PHE A 73 -14.59 2.70 12.46
CA PHE A 73 -14.69 2.17 11.11
C PHE A 73 -14.72 3.28 10.05
N ASN A 74 -15.46 4.36 10.28
CA ASN A 74 -15.52 5.50 9.34
C ASN A 74 -14.14 6.14 9.13
N TYR A 75 -13.35 6.27 10.21
CA TYR A 75 -11.98 6.79 10.11
C TYR A 75 -11.10 5.85 9.28
N VAL A 76 -11.13 4.54 9.59
CA VAL A 76 -10.33 3.52 8.90
C VAL A 76 -10.70 3.47 7.42
N GLN A 77 -12.00 3.42 7.12
CA GLN A 77 -12.54 3.44 5.76
C GLN A 77 -12.04 4.65 4.97
N LYS A 78 -12.23 5.87 5.50
CA LYS A 78 -11.76 7.11 4.84
C LYS A 78 -10.26 7.09 4.55
N LYS A 79 -9.47 6.42 5.38
CA LYS A 79 -8.01 6.38 5.28
C LYS A 79 -7.49 5.27 4.36
N LEU A 80 -8.22 4.17 4.19
CA LEU A 80 -7.83 2.99 3.40
C LEU A 80 -8.47 2.95 2.01
N ASP A 81 -9.64 3.58 1.81
CA ASP A 81 -10.28 3.73 0.49
C ASP A 81 -9.63 4.81 -0.37
N ALA A 82 -8.73 5.61 0.20
CA ALA A 82 -7.95 6.58 -0.55
C ALA A 82 -7.11 5.89 -1.65
N ALA A 83 -6.88 6.57 -2.77
CA ALA A 83 -6.08 6.04 -3.88
C ALA A 83 -4.68 5.63 -3.42
N GLU A 84 -4.20 4.49 -3.95
CA GLU A 84 -2.86 3.99 -3.63
C GLU A 84 -1.81 4.93 -4.21
N SER A 85 -0.76 5.17 -3.42
CA SER A 85 0.44 5.86 -3.88
C SER A 85 1.67 5.07 -3.46
N HIS A 86 2.82 5.38 -4.05
CA HIS A 86 4.09 4.72 -3.73
C HIS A 86 4.41 4.70 -2.24
N THR A 87 3.95 5.72 -1.50
CA THR A 87 4.24 5.90 -0.07
C THR A 87 3.06 5.51 0.84
N ARG A 88 1.87 5.23 0.29
CA ARG A 88 0.67 4.99 1.09
C ARG A 88 -0.10 3.77 0.62
N LYS A 89 -0.02 2.72 1.43
CA LYS A 89 -0.75 1.46 1.23
C LYS A 89 -2.23 1.60 1.54
N THR A 90 -3.07 0.86 0.83
CA THR A 90 -4.54 0.92 0.88
C THR A 90 -5.14 -0.35 1.47
N TRP A 91 -6.47 -0.42 1.50
CA TRP A 91 -7.24 -1.61 1.89
C TRP A 91 -6.70 -2.91 1.25
N ARG A 92 -6.27 -2.86 -0.02
CA ARG A 92 -5.83 -4.04 -0.78
C ARG A 92 -4.56 -4.64 -0.19
N SER A 93 -3.61 -3.80 0.21
CA SER A 93 -2.38 -4.24 0.86
C SER A 93 -2.66 -4.83 2.25
N VAL A 94 -3.57 -4.21 3.00
CA VAL A 94 -4.00 -4.73 4.32
C VAL A 94 -4.69 -6.09 4.16
N GLY A 95 -5.57 -6.24 3.17
CA GLY A 95 -6.23 -7.50 2.86
C GLY A 95 -5.25 -8.64 2.51
N ARG A 96 -4.19 -8.33 1.75
CA ARG A 96 -3.10 -9.29 1.48
C ARG A 96 -2.34 -9.70 2.74
N GLU A 97 -2.03 -8.76 3.63
CA GLU A 97 -1.39 -9.07 4.91
C GLU A 97 -2.27 -9.97 5.78
N LEU A 98 -3.59 -9.75 5.75
CA LEU A 98 -4.59 -10.58 6.43
C LEU A 98 -4.88 -11.92 5.72
N LYS A 99 -4.15 -12.23 4.64
CA LYS A 99 -4.27 -13.47 3.86
C LYS A 99 -5.67 -13.68 3.27
N VAL A 100 -6.36 -12.60 2.92
CA VAL A 100 -7.60 -12.68 2.12
C VAL A 100 -7.25 -13.21 0.74
N ASN A 101 -8.09 -14.12 0.22
CA ASN A 101 -7.88 -14.74 -1.08
C ASN A 101 -7.77 -13.64 -2.18
N PRO A 102 -6.76 -13.71 -3.07
CA PRO A 102 -6.64 -12.78 -4.20
C PRO A 102 -7.93 -12.61 -5.03
N ASP A 103 -8.70 -13.66 -5.26
CA ASP A 103 -9.96 -13.60 -6.01
C ASP A 103 -11.02 -12.77 -5.28
N THR A 104 -11.08 -12.90 -3.95
CA THR A 104 -11.94 -12.04 -3.11
C THR A 104 -11.49 -10.59 -3.17
N LEU A 105 -10.18 -10.33 -3.15
CA LEU A 105 -9.66 -8.96 -3.29
C LEU A 105 -9.97 -8.36 -4.67
N ASN A 106 -9.88 -9.16 -5.74
CA ASN A 106 -10.28 -8.73 -7.08
C ASN A 106 -11.77 -8.42 -7.17
N LEU A 107 -12.61 -9.23 -6.52
CA LEU A 107 -14.05 -8.99 -6.47
C LEU A 107 -14.38 -7.69 -5.72
N ILE A 108 -13.70 -7.44 -4.59
CA ILE A 108 -13.86 -6.20 -3.83
C ILE A 108 -13.43 -4.98 -4.66
N GLU A 109 -12.34 -5.09 -5.43
CA GLU A 109 -11.86 -4.00 -6.29
C GLU A 109 -12.82 -3.66 -7.43
N ALA A 110 -13.60 -4.64 -7.90
CA ALA A 110 -14.63 -4.44 -8.91
C ALA A 110 -15.99 -3.98 -8.33
N ASP A 111 -16.16 -3.98 -7.01
CA ASP A 111 -17.38 -3.53 -6.35
C ASP A 111 -17.47 -1.99 -6.38
N THR A 112 -18.69 -1.45 -6.46
CA THR A 112 -18.94 -0.01 -6.45
C THR A 112 -19.04 0.58 -5.03
N ARG A 113 -19.17 -0.30 -4.02
CA ARG A 113 -19.17 0.07 -2.60
C ARG A 113 -17.76 0.39 -2.12
N SER A 114 -17.66 0.83 -0.86
CA SER A 114 -16.37 1.04 -0.20
C SER A 114 -15.57 -0.28 -0.17
N PRO A 115 -14.34 -0.30 -0.71
CA PRO A 115 -13.51 -1.49 -0.66
C PRO A 115 -13.15 -1.91 0.78
N THR A 116 -12.97 -0.96 1.70
CA THR A 116 -12.73 -1.28 3.11
C THR A 116 -13.97 -1.91 3.77
N ALA A 117 -15.18 -1.46 3.42
CA ALA A 117 -16.41 -2.09 3.90
C ALA A 117 -16.58 -3.52 3.37
N CYS A 118 -16.38 -3.73 2.07
CA CYS A 118 -16.44 -5.06 1.48
C CYS A 118 -15.34 -5.98 2.04
N LEU A 119 -14.14 -5.44 2.32
CA LEU A 119 -13.09 -6.18 3.01
C LEU A 119 -13.54 -6.60 4.41
N LEU A 120 -14.15 -5.70 5.19
CA LEU A 120 -14.64 -6.04 6.53
C LEU A 120 -15.73 -7.12 6.48
N GLU A 121 -16.67 -7.05 5.53
CA GLU A 121 -17.67 -8.09 5.27
C GLU A 121 -17.02 -9.44 4.93
N ALA A 122 -15.98 -9.45 4.10
CA ALA A 122 -15.24 -10.66 3.77
C ALA A 122 -14.52 -11.25 5.00
N LEU A 123 -13.98 -10.40 5.88
CA LEU A 123 -13.32 -10.86 7.11
C LEU A 123 -14.33 -11.44 8.12
N LYS A 124 -15.52 -10.86 8.24
CA LYS A 124 -16.65 -11.35 9.07
C LYS A 124 -17.11 -12.76 8.66
N THR A 125 -17.09 -13.03 7.36
CA THR A 125 -17.55 -14.31 6.79
C THR A 125 -16.43 -15.35 6.66
N SER A 126 -15.19 -14.98 7.03
CA SER A 126 -14.06 -15.90 7.09
C SER A 126 -14.31 -17.02 8.12
N PRO A 127 -13.90 -18.27 7.86
CA PRO A 127 -13.96 -19.37 8.85
C PRO A 127 -13.27 -19.03 10.18
N LYS A 128 -12.29 -18.13 10.12
CA LYS A 128 -11.63 -17.57 11.29
C LYS A 128 -11.48 -16.07 11.10
N GLU A 129 -12.46 -15.33 11.60
CA GLU A 129 -12.39 -13.87 11.63
C GLU A 129 -11.11 -13.42 12.39
N PRO A 130 -10.32 -12.50 11.83
CA PRO A 130 -9.17 -11.96 12.53
C PRO A 130 -9.59 -11.07 13.71
N THR A 131 -8.77 -11.08 14.75
CA THR A 131 -8.93 -10.17 15.87
C THR A 131 -8.48 -8.75 15.50
N MET A 132 -8.91 -7.77 16.27
CA MET A 132 -8.49 -6.39 16.12
C MET A 132 -6.96 -6.24 16.26
N ARG A 133 -6.32 -7.03 17.15
CA ARG A 133 -4.85 -7.09 17.25
C ARG A 133 -4.20 -7.51 15.94
N LYS A 134 -4.73 -8.55 15.27
CA LYS A 134 -4.23 -9.02 13.97
C LYS A 134 -4.42 -7.96 12.89
N PHE A 135 -5.56 -7.27 12.91
CA PHE A 135 -5.81 -6.16 12.00
C PHE A 135 -4.79 -5.03 12.18
N VAL A 136 -4.52 -4.62 13.42
CA VAL A 136 -3.49 -3.62 13.74
C VAL A 136 -2.10 -4.08 13.33
N GLN A 137 -1.77 -5.36 13.53
CA GLN A 137 -0.48 -5.89 13.08
C GLN A 137 -0.35 -5.84 11.55
N ALA A 138 -1.41 -6.16 10.80
CA ALA A 138 -1.43 -6.02 9.35
C ALA A 138 -1.24 -4.56 8.90
N LEU A 139 -1.85 -3.60 9.61
CA LEU A 139 -1.63 -2.17 9.35
C LEU A 139 -0.16 -1.77 9.57
N LYS A 140 0.47 -2.25 10.65
CA LYS A 140 1.91 -2.01 10.94
C LYS A 140 2.80 -2.57 9.84
N ASN A 141 2.54 -3.81 9.40
CA ASN A 141 3.28 -4.43 8.30
C ASN A 141 3.13 -3.64 6.99
N CYS A 142 1.97 -3.00 6.78
CA CYS A 142 1.71 -2.11 5.65
C CYS A 142 2.25 -0.68 5.84
N ALA A 143 3.01 -0.41 6.90
CA ALA A 143 3.46 0.92 7.31
C ALA A 143 2.32 1.96 7.50
N ARG A 144 1.08 1.51 7.74
CA ARG A 144 -0.08 2.36 8.05
C ARG A 144 -0.16 2.66 9.55
N ASN A 145 0.96 3.18 10.07
CA ASN A 145 1.12 3.55 11.47
C ASN A 145 0.16 4.69 11.87
N ASP A 146 -0.30 5.50 10.91
CA ASP A 146 -1.31 6.54 11.12
C ASP A 146 -2.66 5.98 11.57
N ILE A 147 -3.03 4.80 11.07
CA ILE A 147 -4.26 4.11 11.46
C ILE A 147 -4.02 3.27 12.71
N ALA A 148 -2.91 2.52 12.75
CA ALA A 148 -2.59 1.65 13.87
C ALA A 148 -2.48 2.43 15.19
N LYS A 149 -1.82 3.60 15.21
CA LYS A 149 -1.76 4.48 16.38
C LYS A 149 -3.15 4.93 16.84
N TYR A 150 -4.01 5.32 15.89
CA TYR A 150 -5.37 5.76 16.21
C TYR A 150 -6.22 4.65 16.84
N ILE A 151 -6.06 3.40 16.38
CA ILE A 151 -6.73 2.24 16.97
C ILE A 151 -6.16 1.99 18.37
N CYS A 152 -4.83 1.94 18.52
CA CYS A 152 -4.18 1.66 19.80
C CYS A 152 -4.39 2.76 20.86
N SER A 153 -4.60 4.02 20.48
CA SER A 153 -4.84 5.12 21.41
C SER A 153 -6.23 5.12 22.03
N ARG A 154 -7.14 4.26 21.55
CA ARG A 154 -8.50 4.18 22.10
C ARG A 154 -8.51 3.50 23.48
N PRO A 155 -9.44 3.88 24.37
CA PRO A 155 -9.65 3.18 25.62
C PRO A 155 -10.30 1.82 25.34
N TRP A 156 -9.49 0.76 25.34
CA TRP A 156 -9.96 -0.61 25.18
C TRP A 156 -10.37 -1.27 26.49
N ALA A 157 -10.19 -0.58 27.62
CA ALA A 157 -10.51 -1.08 28.94
C ALA A 157 -11.98 -1.52 28.98
N SER A 158 -12.18 -2.78 29.30
CA SER A 158 -13.46 -3.41 29.58
C SER A 158 -14.25 -2.52 30.54
N THR A 159 -15.37 -1.97 30.10
CA THR A 159 -16.45 -1.65 31.04
C THR A 159 -16.92 -2.98 31.60
N GLU A 160 -16.26 -3.47 32.65
CA GLU A 160 -16.90 -4.35 33.61
C GLU A 160 -18.10 -3.59 34.17
N HIS A 161 -19.30 -4.06 33.86
CA HIS A 161 -20.52 -3.73 34.57
C HIS A 161 -21.39 -4.98 34.71
#